data_AF-A0A1I4TYV5-F1
#
_entry.id   AF-A0A1I4TYV5-F1
#
_cell.length_a   1.000
_cell.length_b   1.000
_cell.length_c   1.000
_cell.angle_alpha   90.00
_cell.angle_beta   90.00
_cell.angle_gamma   90.00
#
_symmetry.space_group_name_H-M   'P 1'
#
loop_
_entity.id
_entity.type
_entity.pdbx_description
1 polymer ?
#
loop_
_entity_poly.entity_id
_entity_poly.type
_entity_poly.pdbx_seq_one_letter_code
_entity_poly.pdbx_strand_id
1 'polypeptide(L)'
;MGCRKEAPIDEDGLLITTRAECYVSNFELLGADFQTVRTKNAVIDTIACTVDVTVFYGTDLKHLYPQFTLVTDAKLDPKITGFTDFSDLANPRTYSVISGNRQVRKTYKVNVTVQPR
;
A
#
# COMPACT_ATOMS: atom_id res chain seq x y z
N MET A 1 -32.91 26.56 6.68
CA MET A 1 -33.29 25.15 6.91
C MET A 1 -32.21 24.27 6.30
N GLY A 2 -31.14 23.99 7.06
CA GLY A 2 -29.91 23.40 6.53
C GLY A 2 -29.78 21.94 6.95
N CYS A 3 -30.57 21.05 6.35
CA CYS A 3 -30.33 19.62 6.51
C CYS A 3 -29.17 19.24 5.60
N ARG A 4 -28.00 19.08 6.22
CA ARG A 4 -26.75 18.60 5.62
C ARG A 4 -27.06 17.25 4.97
N LYS A 5 -26.86 17.14 3.65
CA LYS A 5 -26.81 15.84 2.97
C LYS A 5 -25.73 15.04 3.67
N GLU A 6 -26.10 13.93 4.29
CA GLU A 6 -25.15 12.95 4.82
C GLU A 6 -24.19 12.62 3.68
N ALA A 7 -22.92 12.96 3.86
CA ALA A 7 -21.93 12.64 2.84
C ALA A 7 -21.91 11.12 2.67
N PRO A 8 -21.88 10.60 1.43
CA PRO A 8 -21.90 9.16 1.21
C PRO A 8 -20.70 8.50 1.91
N ILE A 9 -20.93 7.40 2.63
CA ILE A 9 -19.90 6.63 3.35
C ILE A 9 -19.81 5.25 2.70
N ASP A 10 -18.61 4.67 2.63
CA ASP A 10 -18.38 3.33 2.10
C ASP A 10 -18.50 2.22 3.16
N GLU A 11 -18.32 0.97 2.73
CA GLU A 11 -18.35 -0.23 3.60
C GLU A 11 -17.29 -0.22 4.71
N ASP A 12 -16.22 0.56 4.56
CA ASP A 12 -15.15 0.70 5.55
C ASP A 12 -15.36 1.88 6.51
N GLY A 13 -16.50 2.58 6.41
CA GLY A 13 -16.81 3.75 7.24
C GLY A 13 -16.10 5.03 6.80
N LEU A 14 -15.51 5.06 5.60
CA LEU A 14 -14.80 6.21 5.05
C LEU A 14 -15.72 7.05 4.16
N LEU A 15 -15.55 8.38 4.23
CA LEU A 15 -16.26 9.31 3.35
C LEU A 15 -15.90 9.03 1.88
N ILE A 16 -16.92 8.92 1.05
CA ILE A 16 -16.81 8.90 -0.41
C ILE A 16 -16.75 10.36 -0.88
N THR A 17 -15.65 10.71 -1.53
CA THR A 17 -15.41 12.07 -2.03
C THR A 17 -15.54 12.13 -3.55
N THR A 18 -15.34 13.30 -4.14
CA THR A 18 -15.33 13.44 -5.61
C THR A 18 -13.95 13.18 -6.23
N ARG A 19 -12.92 12.88 -5.43
CA ARG A 19 -11.53 12.76 -5.90
C ARG A 19 -11.33 11.45 -6.66
N ALA A 20 -10.85 11.57 -7.90
CA ALA A 20 -10.53 10.43 -8.76
C ALA A 20 -9.06 10.01 -8.69
N GLU A 21 -8.21 10.79 -8.00
CA GLU A 21 -6.79 10.45 -7.83
C GLU A 21 -6.64 9.10 -7.13
N CYS A 22 -5.73 8.28 -7.65
CA CYS A 22 -5.55 6.90 -7.23
C CYS A 22 -4.09 6.50 -7.40
N TYR A 23 -3.28 6.66 -6.35
CA TYR A 23 -1.90 6.22 -6.36
C TYR A 23 -1.32 6.04 -4.94
N VAL A 24 -0.23 5.29 -4.87
CA VAL A 24 0.63 5.18 -3.69
C VAL A 24 1.64 6.32 -3.73
N SER A 25 1.73 7.11 -2.66
CA SER A 25 2.66 8.25 -2.55
C SER A 25 3.96 7.90 -1.81
N ASN A 26 3.90 6.95 -0.88
CA ASN A 26 5.07 6.38 -0.21
C ASN A 26 4.80 4.93 0.22
N PHE A 27 5.87 4.17 0.41
CA PHE A 27 5.80 2.80 0.89
C PHE A 27 6.92 2.52 1.90
N GLU A 28 6.57 2.11 3.11
CA GLU A 28 7.49 1.57 4.11
C GLU A 28 7.31 0.07 4.25
N LEU A 29 8.37 -0.59 4.71
CA LEU A 29 8.36 -2.01 5.03
C LEU A 29 9.12 -2.21 6.32
N LEU A 30 8.41 -2.66 7.34
CA LEU A 30 8.96 -2.84 8.68
C LEU A 30 9.15 -4.33 8.99
N GLY A 31 10.15 -4.63 9.81
CA GLY A 31 10.38 -5.96 10.38
C GLY A 31 9.44 -6.26 11.54
N ALA A 32 9.61 -7.43 12.16
CA ALA A 32 8.87 -7.85 13.35
C ALA A 32 9.08 -6.93 14.56
N ASP A 33 10.20 -6.21 14.59
CA ASP A 33 10.59 -5.20 15.56
C ASP A 33 10.09 -3.78 15.21
N PHE A 34 9.27 -3.64 14.17
CA PHE A 34 8.74 -2.37 13.65
C PHE A 34 9.80 -1.37 13.18
N GLN A 35 11.03 -1.83 12.93
CA GLN A 35 12.08 -1.02 12.31
C GLN A 35 12.08 -1.20 10.79
N THR A 36 12.54 -0.18 10.07
CA THR A 36 12.64 -0.26 8.62
C THR A 36 13.64 -1.34 8.22
N VAL A 37 13.21 -2.21 7.31
CA VAL A 37 14.09 -3.25 6.73
C VAL A 37 14.58 -2.85 5.34
N ARG A 38 14.12 -1.71 4.83
CA ARG A 38 14.48 -1.22 3.49
C ARG A 38 15.87 -0.59 3.53
N THR A 39 16.67 -0.90 2.52
CA THR A 39 18.03 -0.35 2.33
C THR A 39 18.02 1.08 1.80
N LYS A 40 16.92 1.47 1.16
CA LYS A 40 16.70 2.77 0.52
C LYS A 40 15.19 3.00 0.34
N ASN A 41 14.82 4.20 -0.08
CA ASN A 41 13.44 4.49 -0.44
C ASN A 41 12.95 3.55 -1.56
N ALA A 42 11.73 3.05 -1.39
CA ALA A 42 11.05 2.27 -2.43
C ALA A 42 10.83 3.13 -3.68
N VAL A 43 10.97 2.51 -4.84
CA VAL A 43 10.67 3.14 -6.13
C VAL A 43 9.22 2.82 -6.46
N ILE A 44 8.40 3.84 -6.65
CA ILE A 44 6.97 3.68 -6.92
C ILE A 44 6.70 4.16 -8.34
N ASP A 45 6.26 3.25 -9.20
CA ASP A 45 5.78 3.59 -10.54
C ASP A 45 4.25 3.61 -10.55
N THR A 46 3.67 4.81 -10.65
CA THR A 46 2.22 5.03 -10.64
C THR A 46 1.53 4.78 -11.98
N ILE A 47 2.32 4.58 -13.05
CA ILE A 47 1.87 4.23 -14.40
C ILE A 47 1.88 2.71 -14.55
N ALA A 48 3.02 2.07 -14.29
CA ALA A 48 3.16 0.62 -14.31
C ALA A 48 2.47 -0.07 -13.11
N CYS A 49 2.11 0.70 -12.08
CA CYS A 49 1.54 0.22 -10.83
C CYS A 49 2.46 -0.79 -10.14
N THR A 50 3.72 -0.42 -9.93
CA THR A 50 4.70 -1.22 -9.19
C THR A 50 5.24 -0.46 -7.99
N VAL A 51 5.61 -1.23 -6.97
CA VAL A 51 6.37 -0.76 -5.81
C VAL A 51 7.58 -1.66 -5.68
N ASP A 52 8.75 -1.14 -5.98
CA ASP A 52 10.01 -1.88 -5.96
C ASP A 52 10.80 -1.52 -4.70
N VAL A 53 11.06 -2.52 -3.87
CA VAL A 53 11.71 -2.36 -2.57
C VAL A 53 12.88 -3.33 -2.41
N THR A 54 14.01 -2.81 -1.91
CA THR A 54 15.19 -3.62 -1.59
C THR A 54 15.40 -3.66 -0.08
N VAL A 55 15.43 -4.84 0.50
CA VAL A 55 15.60 -5.06 1.95
C VAL A 55 17.01 -5.54 2.31
N PHE A 56 17.39 -5.36 3.58
CA PHE A 56 18.68 -5.81 4.09
C PHE A 56 18.85 -7.33 3.99
N TYR A 57 20.11 -7.78 3.94
CA TYR A 57 20.41 -9.21 3.92
C TYR A 57 20.08 -9.79 5.29
N GLY A 58 19.43 -10.96 5.31
CA GLY A 58 19.01 -11.61 6.56
C GLY A 58 17.68 -11.10 7.12
N THR A 59 16.98 -10.17 6.44
CA THR A 59 15.60 -9.81 6.80
C THR A 59 14.69 -11.04 6.76
N ASP A 60 13.89 -11.26 7.81
CA ASP A 60 12.85 -12.27 7.82
C ASP A 60 11.66 -11.83 6.94
N LEU A 61 11.61 -12.37 5.71
CA LEU A 61 10.58 -12.02 4.73
C LEU A 61 9.17 -12.52 5.08
N LYS A 62 9.03 -13.42 6.05
CA LYS A 62 7.72 -13.99 6.43
C LYS A 62 6.96 -13.12 7.42
N HIS A 63 7.65 -12.23 8.15
CA HIS A 63 7.10 -11.40 9.20
C HIS A 63 7.37 -9.92 8.94
N LEU A 64 6.80 -9.40 7.85
CA LEU A 64 6.96 -8.00 7.46
C LEU A 64 5.66 -7.22 7.59
N TYR A 65 5.76 -5.95 7.98
CA TYR A 65 4.62 -5.06 8.10
C TYR A 65 4.69 -3.98 7.01
N PRO A 66 3.99 -4.14 5.88
CA PRO A 66 3.97 -3.15 4.81
C PRO A 66 3.11 -1.95 5.22
N GLN A 67 3.59 -0.73 4.97
CA GLN A 67 2.83 0.49 5.20
C GLN A 67 2.75 1.31 3.93
N PHE A 68 1.53 1.56 3.47
CA PHE A 68 1.28 2.38 2.30
C PHE A 68 0.83 3.78 2.75
N THR A 69 1.47 4.80 2.21
CA THR A 69 0.88 6.14 2.19
C THR A 69 0.18 6.30 0.85
N LEU A 70 -1.11 6.63 0.89
CA LEU A 70 -1.93 6.80 -0.31
C LEU A 70 -2.19 8.28 -0.56
N VAL A 71 -2.62 8.60 -1.78
CA VAL A 71 -3.25 9.90 -2.05
C VAL A 71 -4.47 10.11 -1.14
N THR A 72 -4.76 11.37 -0.82
CA THR A 72 -5.86 11.75 0.08
C THR A 72 -7.19 11.10 -0.33
N ASP A 73 -7.94 10.65 0.67
CA ASP A 73 -9.25 9.99 0.54
C ASP A 73 -9.24 8.62 -0.16
N ALA A 74 -8.10 8.13 -0.66
CA ALA A 74 -7.99 6.78 -1.19
C ALA A 74 -7.93 5.73 -0.08
N LYS A 75 -8.34 4.49 -0.40
CA LYS A 75 -8.20 3.33 0.49
C LYS A 75 -7.40 2.19 -0.15
N LEU A 76 -6.87 1.32 0.69
CA LEU A 76 -6.16 0.10 0.28
C LEU A 76 -7.06 -1.13 0.45
N ASP A 77 -6.95 -2.06 -0.49
CA ASP A 77 -7.65 -3.35 -0.49
C ASP A 77 -6.71 -4.47 -1.00
N PRO A 78 -6.41 -5.52 -0.22
CA PRO A 78 -6.85 -5.71 1.16
C PRO A 78 -6.21 -4.69 2.11
N LYS A 79 -6.88 -4.43 3.23
CA LYS A 79 -6.31 -3.69 4.36
C LYS A 79 -5.15 -4.47 4.97
N ILE A 80 -4.11 -3.77 5.40
CA ILE A 80 -3.03 -4.37 6.20
C ILE A 80 -3.50 -4.45 7.65
N THR A 81 -3.76 -5.66 8.13
CA THR A 81 -4.21 -5.91 9.51
C THR A 81 -3.13 -6.50 10.41
N GLY A 82 -1.97 -6.88 9.84
CA GLY A 82 -0.88 -7.53 10.56
C GLY A 82 0.32 -7.80 9.67
N PHE A 83 1.22 -8.66 10.16
CA PHE A 83 2.37 -9.12 9.39
C PHE A 83 1.94 -9.87 8.14
N THR A 84 2.75 -9.75 7.10
CA THR A 84 2.53 -10.31 5.76
C THR A 84 3.80 -11.03 5.31
N ASP A 85 3.59 -12.16 4.65
CA ASP A 85 4.66 -12.96 4.04
C ASP A 85 4.97 -12.47 2.61
N PHE A 86 6.22 -12.06 2.41
CA PHE A 86 6.84 -11.67 1.13
C PHE A 86 8.00 -12.61 0.73
N SER A 87 8.10 -13.80 1.33
CA SER A 87 9.17 -14.76 1.02
C SER A 87 9.05 -15.37 -0.38
N ASP A 88 7.85 -15.38 -0.96
CA ASP A 88 7.65 -15.73 -2.37
C ASP A 88 7.97 -14.55 -3.30
N LEU A 89 9.25 -14.45 -3.68
CA LEU A 89 9.74 -13.41 -4.57
C LEU A 89 9.31 -13.63 -6.04
N ALA A 90 8.90 -14.85 -6.40
CA ALA A 90 8.47 -15.18 -7.76
C ALA A 90 7.01 -14.78 -8.01
N ASN A 91 6.19 -14.75 -6.96
CA ASN A 91 4.80 -14.31 -7.00
C ASN A 91 4.56 -13.10 -6.10
N PRO A 92 4.93 -11.88 -6.56
CA PRO A 92 4.83 -10.69 -5.74
C PRO A 92 3.40 -10.37 -5.32
N ARG A 93 3.25 -9.88 -4.07
CA ARG A 93 1.96 -9.48 -3.50
C ARG A 93 1.36 -8.31 -4.28
N THR A 94 0.03 -8.28 -4.34
CA THR A 94 -0.72 -7.21 -4.99
C THR A 94 -1.66 -6.52 -4.01
N TYR A 95 -1.78 -5.20 -4.15
CA TYR A 95 -2.68 -4.37 -3.36
C TYR A 95 -3.40 -3.37 -4.26
N SER A 96 -4.71 -3.28 -4.12
CA SER A 96 -5.53 -2.32 -4.86
C SER A 96 -5.65 -1.02 -4.09
N VAL A 97 -5.23 0.08 -4.71
CA VAL A 97 -5.60 1.42 -4.29
C VAL A 97 -6.92 1.76 -4.95
N ILE A 98 -7.87 2.28 -4.16
CA ILE A 98 -9.20 2.69 -4.61
C ILE A 98 -9.30 4.19 -4.33
N SER A 99 -9.60 5.00 -5.35
CA SER A 99 -9.74 6.45 -5.24
C SER A 99 -10.84 6.86 -4.26
N GLY A 100 -10.83 8.12 -3.80
CA GLY A 100 -11.87 8.64 -2.89
C GLY A 100 -13.30 8.59 -3.44
N ASN A 101 -13.47 8.70 -4.76
CA ASN A 101 -14.77 8.55 -5.42
C ASN A 101 -15.20 7.09 -5.68
N ARG A 102 -14.34 6.13 -5.36
CA ARG A 102 -14.55 4.66 -5.48
C ARG A 102 -14.79 4.16 -6.90
N GLN A 103 -14.52 4.99 -7.91
CA GLN A 103 -14.69 4.66 -9.32
C GLN A 103 -13.38 4.27 -10.00
N VAL A 104 -12.23 4.69 -9.45
CA VAL A 104 -10.91 4.36 -9.98
C VAL A 104 -10.23 3.37 -9.05
N ARG A 105 -9.73 2.28 -9.63
CA ARG A 105 -8.95 1.25 -8.93
C ARG A 105 -7.65 1.02 -9.67
N LYS A 106 -6.53 1.04 -8.94
CA LYS A 106 -5.21 0.67 -9.45
C LYS A 106 -4.60 -0.42 -8.59
N THR A 107 -4.25 -1.54 -9.20
CA THR A 107 -3.62 -2.67 -8.51
C THR A 107 -2.10 -2.54 -8.60
N TYR A 108 -1.46 -2.32 -7.46
CA TYR A 108 -0.02 -2.22 -7.33
C TYR A 108 0.59 -3.58 -7.03
N LYS A 109 1.66 -3.92 -7.73
CA LYS A 109 2.49 -5.10 -7.47
C LYS A 109 3.72 -4.71 -6.64
N VAL A 110 3.91 -5.35 -5.49
CA VAL A 110 5.02 -5.07 -4.58
C VAL A 110 6.15 -6.06 -4.82
N ASN A 111 7.19 -5.63 -5.54
CA ASN A 111 8.35 -6.45 -5.82
C ASN A 111 9.40 -6.25 -4.71
N VAL A 112 9.67 -7.33 -3.98
CA VAL A 112 10.71 -7.34 -2.94
C VAL A 112 11.98 -7.95 -3.50
N THR A 113 13.11 -7.31 -3.22
CA THR A 113 14.45 -7.82 -3.52
C THR A 113 15.29 -7.80 -2.26
N VAL A 114 16.20 -8.76 -2.10
CA VAL A 114 17.14 -8.79 -0.97
C VAL A 114 18.49 -8.26 -1.45
N GLN A 115 19.13 -7.40 -0.66
CA GLN A 115 20.47 -6.93 -1.00
C GLN A 115 21.45 -8.12 -1.10
N PRO A 116 22.46 -8.05 -1.98
CA PRO A 116 23.55 -9.02 -2.01
C PRO A 116 24.31 -9.07 -0.67
N ARG A 117 24.89 -10.22 -0.35
CA ARG A 117 25.72 -10.42 0.84
C ARG A 117 27.08 -9.73 0.72
#